data_AF-A0A453E3C7-F1
#
_entry.id   AF-A0A453E3C7-F1
#
_cell.length_a   1.000
_cell.length_b   1.000
_cell.length_c   1.000
_cell.angle_alpha   90.00
_cell.angle_beta   90.00
_cell.angle_gamma   90.00
#
_symmetry.space_group_name_H-M   'P 1'
#
loop_
_entity.id
_entity.type
_entity.pdbx_description
1 polymer ?
#
loop_
_entity_poly.entity_id
_entity_poly.type
_entity_poly.pdbx_seq_one_letter_code
_entity_poly.pdbx_strand_id
1 'polypeptide(L)'
;MPPISWSNDTYYLKRVLPLARKHKVIHFNKTDARLSNNGIPVHLQMLRCRVNFEALRFTPQIEALGRKLISTLQRSGEFVVLHLRYEMDMLSFSGCTHGCSDKETEELTRMRYAYPWWKEKEIDSESKRLQGLCPLTPEEIALVLKALGFSKDTLIYIASGEIYGGERRLAALKAAYPNLVSASSFYYFHLQCSLRQVFIFSALSNNRLERKNCYLPMNCGHSRTIRPRWQHWTTWFR
;
A
#
# COMPACT_ATOMS: atom_id res chain seq x y z
N MET A 1 -29.18 -3.47 -6.31
CA MET A 1 -28.75 -4.86 -6.03
C MET A 1 -27.36 -4.86 -5.39
N PRO A 2 -27.06 -5.70 -4.39
CA PRO A 2 -25.70 -5.78 -3.85
C PRO A 2 -24.79 -6.48 -4.87
N PRO A 3 -23.65 -5.89 -5.27
CA PRO A 3 -22.70 -6.60 -6.10
C PRO A 3 -22.06 -7.73 -5.29
N ILE A 4 -21.68 -8.81 -5.97
CA ILE A 4 -21.00 -9.94 -5.34
C ILE A 4 -19.51 -9.62 -5.30
N SER A 5 -18.95 -9.48 -4.09
CA SER A 5 -17.55 -9.03 -3.88
C SER A 5 -16.48 -9.94 -4.48
N TRP A 6 -16.84 -11.18 -4.82
CA TRP A 6 -15.97 -12.18 -5.45
C TRP A 6 -16.36 -12.52 -6.90
N SER A 7 -17.21 -11.71 -7.52
CA SER A 7 -17.60 -11.92 -8.92
C SER A 7 -16.42 -11.82 -9.88
N ASN A 8 -16.49 -12.60 -10.97
CA ASN A 8 -15.58 -12.50 -12.11
C ASN A 8 -16.20 -11.64 -13.22
N ASP A 9 -15.47 -11.45 -14.31
CA ASP A 9 -15.92 -10.76 -15.52
C ASP A 9 -17.27 -11.29 -16.06
N THR A 10 -17.48 -12.61 -16.05
CA THR A 10 -18.70 -13.23 -16.59
C THR A 10 -19.97 -12.81 -15.85
N TYR A 11 -19.90 -12.54 -14.54
CA TYR A 11 -21.02 -12.00 -13.78
C TYR A 11 -21.45 -10.63 -14.33
N TYR A 12 -20.49 -9.75 -14.61
CA TYR A 12 -20.79 -8.43 -15.14
C TYR A 12 -21.33 -8.51 -16.57
N LEU A 13 -20.74 -9.34 -17.42
CA LEU A 13 -21.17 -9.51 -18.81
C LEU A 13 -22.54 -10.19 -18.95
N LYS A 14 -22.82 -11.22 -18.13
CA LYS A 14 -24.04 -12.04 -18.27
C LYS A 14 -25.18 -11.62 -17.35
N ARG A 15 -24.91 -10.96 -16.21
CA ARG A 15 -25.96 -10.54 -15.26
C ARG A 15 -26.15 -9.03 -15.24
N VAL A 16 -25.08 -8.26 -15.06
CA VAL A 16 -25.18 -6.80 -14.88
C VAL A 16 -25.48 -6.09 -16.20
N LEU A 17 -24.76 -6.43 -17.29
CA LEU A 17 -24.89 -5.77 -18.58
C LEU A 17 -26.32 -5.89 -19.19
N PRO A 18 -26.99 -7.05 -19.17
CA PRO A 18 -28.38 -7.13 -19.63
C PRO A 18 -29.34 -6.26 -18.82
N LEU A 19 -29.18 -6.21 -17.50
CA LEU A 19 -29.96 -5.34 -16.63
C LEU A 19 -29.70 -3.86 -16.95
N ALA A 20 -28.45 -3.50 -17.24
CA ALA A 20 -28.07 -2.13 -17.56
C ALA A 20 -28.68 -1.71 -18.90
N ARG A 21 -28.67 -2.62 -19.90
CA ARG A 21 -29.31 -2.38 -21.20
C ARG A 21 -30.82 -2.21 -21.09
N LYS A 22 -31.47 -2.98 -20.21
CA LYS A 22 -32.92 -2.92 -19.95
C LYS A 22 -33.33 -1.66 -19.18
N HIS A 23 -32.67 -1.37 -18.07
CA HIS A 23 -33.08 -0.32 -17.13
C HIS A 23 -32.36 1.02 -17.32
N LYS A 24 -31.33 1.06 -18.17
CA LYS A 24 -30.44 2.22 -18.47
C LYS A 24 -29.57 2.69 -17.30
N VAL A 25 -30.10 2.68 -16.09
CA VAL A 25 -29.40 3.05 -14.85
C VAL A 25 -29.47 1.89 -13.87
N ILE A 26 -28.34 1.57 -13.24
CA ILE A 26 -28.27 0.60 -12.14
C ILE A 26 -27.67 1.28 -10.92
N HIS A 27 -28.35 1.16 -9.78
CA HIS A 27 -27.81 1.54 -8.48
C HIS A 27 -27.34 0.30 -7.70
N PHE A 28 -26.06 0.30 -7.35
CA PHE A 28 -25.47 -0.68 -6.43
C PHE A 28 -25.56 -0.15 -5.00
N ASN A 29 -26.31 -0.83 -4.14
CA ASN A 29 -26.54 -0.42 -2.74
C ASN A 29 -25.34 -0.70 -1.81
N LYS A 30 -24.29 -1.34 -2.33
CA LYS A 30 -23.02 -1.58 -1.68
C LYS A 30 -21.90 -1.31 -2.69
N THR A 31 -21.05 -0.33 -2.40
CA THR A 31 -19.95 0.09 -3.29
C THR A 31 -18.64 -0.63 -2.98
N ASP A 32 -18.56 -1.36 -1.87
CA ASP A 32 -17.39 -2.13 -1.44
C ASP A 32 -17.20 -3.45 -2.21
N ALA A 33 -18.25 -3.88 -2.93
CA ALA A 33 -18.17 -5.02 -3.82
C ALA A 33 -17.45 -4.62 -5.12
N ARG A 34 -16.18 -5.00 -5.15
CA ARG A 34 -15.20 -4.73 -6.20
C ARG A 34 -15.72 -5.16 -7.57
N LEU A 35 -15.70 -4.25 -8.54
CA LEU A 35 -15.95 -4.54 -9.95
C LEU A 35 -14.89 -5.52 -10.46
N SER A 36 -15.22 -6.81 -10.43
CA SER A 36 -14.42 -7.98 -10.80
C SER A 36 -12.97 -7.94 -10.29
N ASN A 37 -12.64 -8.72 -9.27
CA ASN A 37 -11.24 -8.84 -8.81
C ASN A 37 -10.63 -10.21 -9.09
N ASN A 38 -11.44 -11.15 -9.56
CA ASN A 38 -11.04 -12.55 -9.72
C ASN A 38 -11.18 -12.93 -11.19
N GLY A 39 -10.13 -13.53 -11.77
CA GLY A 39 -10.18 -14.04 -13.14
C GLY A 39 -10.17 -12.98 -14.24
N ILE A 40 -9.83 -11.73 -13.94
CA ILE A 40 -9.59 -10.72 -14.99
C ILE A 40 -8.27 -11.04 -15.71
N PRO A 41 -8.25 -11.09 -17.06
CA PRO A 41 -7.01 -11.15 -17.83
C PRO A 41 -6.02 -10.04 -17.48
N VAL A 42 -4.72 -10.36 -17.40
CA VAL A 42 -3.67 -9.43 -16.95
C VAL A 42 -3.69 -8.09 -17.70
N HIS A 43 -3.90 -8.10 -19.01
CA HIS A 43 -3.96 -6.86 -19.80
C HIS A 43 -5.13 -5.95 -19.41
N LEU A 44 -6.31 -6.51 -19.09
CA LEU A 44 -7.45 -5.73 -18.60
C LEU A 44 -7.22 -5.23 -17.19
N GLN A 45 -6.55 -6.03 -16.34
CA GLN A 45 -6.13 -5.59 -15.01
C GLN A 45 -5.22 -4.36 -15.11
N MET A 46 -4.22 -4.39 -16.00
CA MET A 46 -3.31 -3.25 -16.25
C MET A 46 -4.05 -2.03 -16.77
N LEU A 47 -4.93 -2.20 -17.75
CA LEU A 47 -5.75 -1.11 -18.29
C LEU A 47 -6.61 -0.48 -17.20
N ARG A 48 -7.28 -1.30 -16.38
CA ARG A 48 -8.08 -0.84 -15.24
C ARG A 48 -7.25 -0.01 -14.27
N CYS A 49 -6.05 -0.49 -13.91
CA CYS A 49 -5.15 0.25 -13.03
C CYS A 49 -4.79 1.61 -13.62
N ARG A 50 -4.40 1.64 -14.90
CA ARG A 50 -4.03 2.88 -15.60
C ARG A 50 -5.19 3.87 -15.68
N VAL A 51 -6.37 3.42 -16.10
CA VAL A 51 -7.56 4.28 -16.21
C VAL A 51 -7.96 4.86 -14.85
N ASN A 52 -7.99 4.03 -13.80
CA ASN A 52 -8.29 4.51 -12.45
C ASN A 52 -7.25 5.51 -11.95
N PHE A 53 -5.97 5.27 -12.22
CA PHE A 53 -4.89 6.18 -11.86
C PHE A 53 -5.02 7.55 -12.55
N GLU A 54 -5.34 7.57 -13.84
CA GLU A 54 -5.52 8.81 -14.59
C GLU A 54 -6.77 9.57 -14.17
N ALA A 55 -7.87 8.84 -13.91
CA ALA A 55 -9.16 9.43 -13.53
C ALA A 55 -9.17 9.99 -12.10
N LEU A 56 -8.45 9.35 -11.16
CA LEU A 56 -8.37 9.81 -9.78
C LEU A 56 -7.36 10.96 -9.66
N ARG A 57 -7.85 12.18 -9.90
CA ARG A 57 -7.09 13.42 -9.76
C ARG A 57 -7.52 14.14 -8.49
N PHE A 58 -6.54 14.65 -7.73
CA PHE A 58 -6.83 15.52 -6.60
C PHE A 58 -7.34 16.88 -7.08
N THR A 59 -8.02 17.59 -6.19
CA THR A 59 -8.43 18.97 -6.47
C THR A 59 -7.18 19.84 -6.69
N PRO A 60 -7.27 20.89 -7.51
CA PRO A 60 -6.13 21.77 -7.78
C PRO A 60 -5.46 22.32 -6.52
N GLN A 61 -6.23 22.58 -5.46
CA GLN A 61 -5.75 23.07 -4.17
C GLN A 61 -4.86 22.06 -3.46
N ILE A 62 -5.27 20.78 -3.41
CA ILE A 62 -4.48 19.70 -2.79
C ILE A 62 -3.20 19.48 -3.59
N GLU A 63 -3.29 19.46 -4.93
CA GLU A 63 -2.09 19.32 -5.76
C GLU A 63 -1.12 20.49 -5.59
N ALA A 64 -1.61 21.72 -5.48
CA ALA A 64 -0.78 22.90 -5.25
C ALA A 64 -0.07 22.83 -3.89
N LEU A 65 -0.78 22.43 -2.84
CA LEU A 65 -0.20 22.22 -1.51
C LEU A 65 0.88 21.12 -1.56
N GLY A 66 0.60 20.02 -2.26
CA GLY A 66 1.54 18.92 -2.46
C GLY A 66 2.81 19.33 -3.16
N ARG A 67 2.69 20.04 -4.28
CA ARG A 67 3.85 20.58 -5.00
C ARG A 67 4.68 21.51 -4.11
N LYS A 68 4.03 22.37 -3.32
CA LYS A 68 4.72 23.25 -2.38
C LYS A 68 5.49 22.45 -1.33
N LEU A 69 4.86 21.44 -0.72
CA LEU A 69 5.51 20.60 0.28
C LEU A 69 6.74 19.89 -0.29
N ILE A 70 6.59 19.19 -1.42
CA ILE A 70 7.71 18.50 -2.08
C ILE A 70 8.83 19.48 -2.44
N SER A 71 8.49 20.66 -2.95
CA SER A 71 9.49 21.68 -3.29
C SER A 71 10.29 22.16 -2.06
N THR A 72 9.66 22.22 -0.89
CA THR A 72 10.33 22.56 0.36
C THR A 72 11.27 21.44 0.80
N LEU A 73 10.81 20.18 0.74
CA LEU A 73 11.64 19.02 1.10
C LEU A 73 12.87 18.89 0.20
N GLN A 74 12.70 19.08 -1.10
CA GLN A 74 13.79 19.02 -2.09
C GLN A 74 14.86 20.11 -1.86
N ARG A 75 14.49 21.26 -1.31
CA ARG A 75 15.45 22.32 -0.94
C ARG A 75 16.27 21.97 0.30
N SER A 76 15.74 21.12 1.17
CA SER A 76 16.42 20.69 2.39
C SER A 76 17.42 19.55 2.16
N GLY A 77 17.42 18.93 0.98
CA GLY A 77 18.36 17.87 0.60
C GLY A 77 17.67 16.61 0.08
N GLU A 78 18.42 15.50 0.08
CA GLU A 78 17.88 14.19 -0.28
C GLU A 78 16.97 13.65 0.83
N PHE A 79 15.80 13.16 0.44
CA PHE A 79 14.84 12.57 1.38
C PHE A 79 14.17 11.33 0.78
N VAL A 80 13.69 10.47 1.67
CA VAL A 80 12.93 9.27 1.35
C VAL A 80 11.59 9.33 2.08
N VAL A 81 10.51 9.03 1.37
CA VAL A 81 9.18 8.86 1.98
C VAL A 81 8.85 7.38 2.05
N LEU A 82 8.60 6.88 3.26
CA LEU A 82 8.24 5.50 3.54
C LEU A 82 6.77 5.41 3.90
N HIS A 83 6.02 4.62 3.13
CA HIS A 83 4.67 4.23 3.52
C HIS A 83 4.71 2.85 4.19
N LEU A 84 4.74 2.85 5.52
CA LEU A 84 4.87 1.64 6.33
C LEU A 84 3.49 1.08 6.68
N ARG A 85 3.09 -0.01 6.02
CA ARG A 85 1.80 -0.66 6.31
C ARG A 85 1.93 -1.72 7.43
N TYR A 86 2.64 -1.36 8.50
CA TYR A 86 2.93 -2.21 9.66
C TYR A 86 2.00 -1.87 10.85
N GLU A 87 0.71 -1.81 10.56
CA GLU A 87 -0.34 -1.47 11.53
C GLU A 87 -0.97 -2.75 12.11
N MET A 88 -1.60 -2.65 13.28
CA MET A 88 -2.16 -3.80 13.99
C MET A 88 -3.25 -4.53 13.18
N ASP A 89 -4.15 -3.78 12.52
CA ASP A 89 -5.20 -4.33 11.66
C ASP A 89 -4.60 -5.12 10.47
N MET A 90 -3.50 -4.63 9.92
CA MET A 90 -2.80 -5.20 8.79
C MET A 90 -2.09 -6.49 9.13
N LEU A 91 -1.38 -6.52 10.26
CA LEU A 91 -0.70 -7.71 10.74
C LEU A 91 -1.72 -8.79 11.14
N SER A 92 -2.79 -8.39 11.83
CA SER A 92 -3.88 -9.29 12.20
C SER A 92 -4.59 -9.87 10.98
N PHE A 93 -4.91 -9.04 9.98
CA PHE A 93 -5.57 -9.49 8.74
C PHE A 93 -4.68 -10.38 7.87
N SER A 94 -3.39 -10.04 7.75
CA SER A 94 -2.44 -10.81 6.92
C SER A 94 -1.95 -12.09 7.60
N GLY A 95 -2.09 -12.18 8.93
CA GLY A 95 -1.57 -13.29 9.74
C GLY A 95 -0.05 -13.31 9.82
N CYS A 96 0.62 -12.20 9.49
CA CYS A 96 2.08 -12.11 9.47
C CYS A 96 2.61 -11.77 10.87
N THR A 97 3.38 -12.68 11.44
CA THR A 97 3.87 -12.61 12.84
C THR A 97 5.40 -12.59 12.92
N HIS A 98 6.09 -12.45 11.79
CA HIS A 98 7.55 -12.37 11.77
C HIS A 98 8.05 -11.15 12.57
N GLY A 99 8.96 -11.40 13.52
CA GLY A 99 9.47 -10.38 14.44
C GLY A 99 8.51 -10.04 15.59
N CYS A 100 7.32 -10.63 15.65
CA CYS A 100 6.42 -10.51 16.80
C CYS A 100 6.85 -11.44 17.93
N SER A 101 6.64 -11.01 19.18
CA SER A 101 6.69 -11.90 20.34
C SER A 101 5.47 -12.83 20.39
N ASP A 102 5.51 -13.85 21.24
CA ASP A 102 4.38 -14.77 21.45
C ASP A 102 3.11 -14.01 21.90
N LYS A 103 3.28 -13.02 22.79
CA LYS A 103 2.18 -12.16 23.27
C LYS A 103 1.57 -11.32 22.14
N GLU A 104 2.42 -10.73 21.30
CA GLU A 104 1.97 -9.96 20.13
C GLU A 104 1.24 -10.88 19.13
N THR A 105 1.77 -12.09 18.93
CA THR A 105 1.18 -13.09 18.03
C THR A 105 -0.21 -13.54 18.52
N GLU A 106 -0.36 -13.78 19.81
CA GLU A 106 -1.64 -14.12 20.44
C GLU A 106 -2.65 -12.97 20.30
N GLU A 107 -2.23 -11.73 20.57
CA GLU A 107 -3.07 -10.55 20.43
C GLU A 107 -3.59 -10.38 18.99
N LEU A 108 -2.69 -10.43 18.01
CA LEU A 108 -3.03 -10.33 16.59
C LEU A 108 -3.95 -11.46 16.14
N THR A 109 -3.75 -12.65 16.69
CA THR A 109 -4.62 -13.82 16.45
C THR A 109 -6.01 -13.60 17.03
N ARG A 110 -6.12 -13.20 18.31
CA ARG A 110 -7.40 -12.89 18.95
C ARG A 110 -8.19 -11.84 18.16
N MET A 111 -7.51 -10.78 17.74
CA MET A 111 -8.13 -9.73 16.91
C MET A 111 -8.68 -10.29 15.59
N ARG A 112 -7.93 -11.17 14.92
CA ARG A 112 -8.35 -11.79 13.65
C ARG A 112 -9.60 -12.63 13.80
N TYR A 113 -9.72 -13.38 14.89
CA TYR A 113 -10.92 -14.17 15.19
C TYR A 113 -12.10 -13.29 15.60
N ALA A 114 -11.86 -12.15 16.26
CA ALA A 114 -12.90 -11.22 16.68
C ALA A 114 -13.66 -10.55 15.52
N TYR A 115 -13.11 -10.50 14.30
CA TYR A 115 -13.75 -9.89 13.12
C TYR A 115 -14.45 -10.93 12.21
N PRO A 116 -15.77 -11.15 12.30
CA PRO A 116 -16.43 -12.30 11.65
C PRO A 116 -16.36 -12.30 10.12
N TRP A 117 -16.24 -11.12 9.48
CA TRP A 117 -16.22 -10.98 8.03
C TRP A 117 -14.85 -11.29 7.39
N TRP A 118 -13.79 -11.50 8.17
CA TRP A 118 -12.52 -12.00 7.63
C TRP A 118 -12.59 -13.50 7.41
N LYS A 119 -12.56 -13.90 6.12
CA LYS A 119 -12.78 -15.28 5.68
C LYS A 119 -11.68 -16.25 6.12
N GLU A 120 -10.41 -15.84 5.98
CA GLU A 120 -9.25 -16.66 6.36
C GLU A 120 -8.96 -16.41 7.85
N LYS A 121 -9.07 -17.47 8.67
CA LYS A 121 -8.83 -17.41 10.12
C LYS A 121 -7.56 -18.11 10.53
N GLU A 122 -7.24 -19.25 9.93
CA GLU A 122 -5.98 -19.95 10.12
C GLU A 122 -5.06 -19.59 8.96
N ILE A 123 -3.88 -19.07 9.29
CA ILE A 123 -2.94 -18.53 8.32
C ILE A 123 -1.54 -18.98 8.72
N ASP A 124 -0.85 -19.61 7.77
CA ASP A 124 0.58 -19.88 7.87
C ASP A 124 1.37 -18.60 7.53
N SER A 125 1.90 -17.95 8.56
CA SER A 125 2.67 -16.71 8.45
C SER A 125 3.89 -16.87 7.54
N GLU A 126 4.63 -17.97 7.67
CA GLU A 126 5.87 -18.20 6.93
C GLU A 126 5.58 -18.41 5.44
N SER A 127 4.57 -19.21 5.12
CA SER A 127 4.14 -19.40 3.73
C SER A 127 3.65 -18.09 3.09
N LYS A 128 2.89 -17.25 3.82
CA LYS A 128 2.48 -15.92 3.31
C LYS A 128 3.69 -15.03 3.07
N ARG A 129 4.67 -15.05 3.96
CA ARG A 129 5.90 -14.24 3.84
C ARG A 129 6.73 -14.64 2.63
N LEU A 130 6.94 -15.94 2.41
CA LEU A 130 7.64 -16.46 1.23
C LEU A 130 6.96 -16.07 -0.09
N GLN A 131 5.64 -15.91 -0.07
CA GLN A 131 4.85 -15.44 -1.23
C GLN A 131 4.85 -13.90 -1.39
N GLY A 132 5.59 -13.15 -0.56
CA GLY A 132 5.57 -11.68 -0.56
C GLY A 132 4.28 -11.08 0.01
N LEU A 133 3.45 -11.85 0.69
CA LEU A 133 2.15 -11.39 1.19
C LEU A 133 2.21 -10.76 2.59
N CYS A 134 3.41 -10.53 3.13
CA CYS A 134 3.60 -9.84 4.39
C CYS A 134 4.17 -8.44 4.19
N PRO A 135 3.78 -7.44 5.02
CA PRO A 135 4.50 -6.19 5.07
C PRO A 135 5.93 -6.42 5.57
N LEU A 136 6.87 -5.63 5.06
CA LEU A 136 8.24 -5.61 5.60
C LEU A 136 8.24 -5.02 7.00
N THR A 137 9.09 -5.54 7.87
CA THR A 137 9.28 -4.95 9.20
C THR A 137 10.16 -3.69 9.09
N PRO A 138 10.08 -2.73 10.03
CA PRO A 138 10.97 -1.57 10.02
C PRO A 138 12.47 -1.92 10.01
N GLU A 139 12.86 -3.04 10.63
CA GLU A 139 14.21 -3.59 10.60
C GLU A 139 14.64 -3.98 9.18
N GLU A 140 13.78 -4.69 8.43
CA GLU A 140 14.06 -5.05 7.05
C GLU A 140 14.15 -3.84 6.14
N ILE A 141 13.34 -2.82 6.40
CA ILE A 141 13.36 -1.59 5.63
C ILE A 141 14.67 -0.86 5.82
N ALA A 142 15.22 -0.85 7.04
CA ALA A 142 16.54 -0.29 7.30
C ALA A 142 17.62 -1.00 6.46
N LEU A 143 17.54 -2.34 6.35
CA LEU A 143 18.46 -3.13 5.52
C LEU A 143 18.29 -2.82 4.03
N VAL A 144 17.06 -2.73 3.55
CA VAL A 144 16.74 -2.40 2.16
C VAL A 144 17.27 -1.02 1.80
N LEU A 145 17.03 0.00 2.64
CA LEU A 145 17.54 1.34 2.41
C LEU A 145 19.07 1.38 2.37
N LYS A 146 19.73 0.64 3.27
CA LYS A 146 21.19 0.53 3.29
C LYS A 146 21.72 -0.14 2.02
N ALA A 147 21.05 -1.20 1.55
CA ALA A 147 21.41 -1.89 0.31
C ALA A 147 21.20 -1.03 -0.94
N LEU A 148 20.23 -0.11 -0.91
CA LEU A 148 19.99 0.87 -1.99
C LEU A 148 20.99 2.03 -1.98
N GLY A 149 21.87 2.13 -0.97
CA GLY A 149 22.93 3.13 -0.90
C GLY A 149 22.53 4.44 -0.21
N PHE A 150 21.40 4.48 0.49
CA PHE A 150 21.04 5.66 1.30
C PHE A 150 21.97 5.82 2.49
N SER A 151 22.50 7.02 2.65
CA SER A 151 23.42 7.37 3.72
C SER A 151 22.69 7.57 5.05
N LYS A 152 23.41 7.46 6.17
CA LYS A 152 22.86 7.59 7.54
C LYS A 152 22.17 8.94 7.78
N ASP A 153 22.61 9.99 7.11
CA ASP A 153 22.07 11.35 7.18
C ASP A 153 20.83 11.58 6.29
N THR A 154 20.43 10.58 5.48
CA THR A 154 19.20 10.67 4.66
C THR A 154 17.99 10.98 5.53
N LEU A 155 17.23 12.00 5.13
CA LEU A 155 15.99 12.39 5.80
C LEU A 155 14.86 11.42 5.43
N ILE A 156 14.31 10.73 6.42
CA ILE A 156 13.26 9.74 6.23
C ILE A 156 11.94 10.28 6.78
N TYR A 157 10.94 10.39 5.90
CA TYR A 157 9.56 10.68 6.26
C TYR A 157 8.74 9.41 6.33
N ILE A 158 8.21 9.07 7.49
CA ILE A 158 7.24 7.98 7.64
C ILE A 158 5.85 8.54 7.43
N ALA A 159 5.21 8.11 6.33
CA ALA A 159 3.81 8.31 6.06
C ALA A 159 3.07 6.99 6.35
N SER A 160 2.71 6.74 7.61
CA SER A 160 1.90 5.57 8.01
C SER A 160 0.93 5.94 9.13
N GLY A 161 -0.05 5.06 9.38
CA GLY A 161 -0.71 5.02 10.68
C GLY A 161 0.24 4.58 11.79
N GLU A 162 -0.33 4.31 12.97
CA GLU A 162 0.40 3.85 14.13
C GLU A 162 1.11 2.51 13.85
N ILE A 163 2.43 2.51 13.98
CA ILE A 163 3.26 1.32 13.80
C ILE A 163 3.07 0.39 14.99
N TYR A 164 2.72 -0.87 14.72
CA TYR A 164 2.54 -1.85 15.77
C TYR A 164 3.86 -2.15 16.51
N GLY A 165 3.86 -1.96 17.82
CA GLY A 165 5.05 -2.00 18.68
C GLY A 165 5.78 -0.65 18.82
N GLY A 166 5.28 0.42 18.19
CA GLY A 166 5.71 1.81 18.41
C GLY A 166 7.21 2.05 18.25
N GLU A 167 7.78 2.89 19.14
CA GLU A 167 9.21 3.24 19.15
C GLU A 167 10.13 2.01 19.23
N ARG A 168 9.71 0.95 19.93
CA ARG A 168 10.49 -0.30 20.02
C ARG A 168 10.70 -0.91 18.63
N ARG A 169 9.66 -0.92 17.81
CA ARG A 169 9.70 -1.45 16.43
C ARG A 169 10.47 -0.53 15.49
N LEU A 170 10.39 0.78 15.70
CA LEU A 170 11.11 1.77 14.90
C LEU A 170 12.59 1.94 15.30
N ALA A 171 13.01 1.38 16.44
CA ALA A 171 14.34 1.57 16.99
C ALA A 171 15.48 1.24 16.00
N ALA A 172 15.38 0.12 15.27
CA ALA A 172 16.39 -0.27 14.30
C ALA A 172 16.47 0.71 13.12
N LEU A 173 15.31 1.15 12.61
CA LEU A 173 15.23 2.12 11.52
C LEU A 173 15.80 3.48 11.95
N LYS A 174 15.46 3.92 13.17
CA LYS A 174 15.95 5.18 13.77
C LYS A 174 17.45 5.13 14.08
N ALA A 175 17.99 3.97 14.46
CA ALA A 175 19.42 3.78 14.66
C ALA A 175 20.21 3.84 13.33
N ALA A 176 19.64 3.26 12.26
CA ALA A 176 20.23 3.29 10.93
C ALA A 176 20.10 4.68 10.28
N TYR A 177 19.01 5.40 10.54
CA TYR A 177 18.69 6.71 9.96
C TYR A 177 18.13 7.65 11.06
N PRO A 178 19.00 8.43 11.73
CA PRO A 178 18.59 9.29 12.83
C PRO A 178 17.64 10.42 12.44
N ASN A 179 17.68 10.87 11.18
CA ASN A 179 16.82 11.92 10.63
C ASN A 179 15.45 11.36 10.25
N LEU A 180 14.76 10.73 11.20
CA LEU A 180 13.46 10.09 11.02
C LEU A 180 12.34 11.00 11.50
N VAL A 181 11.39 11.32 10.63
CA VAL A 181 10.23 12.17 10.92
C VAL A 181 8.94 11.39 10.65
N SER A 182 8.13 11.18 11.69
CA SER A 182 6.76 10.70 11.51
C SER A 182 5.86 11.85 11.09
N ALA A 183 5.20 11.74 9.94
CA ALA A 183 4.21 12.72 9.54
C ALA A 183 2.99 12.58 10.46
N SER A 184 2.63 13.65 11.17
CA SER A 184 1.35 13.70 11.89
C SER A 184 0.17 13.59 10.92
N SER A 185 -1.00 13.18 11.40
CA SER A 185 -2.18 12.84 10.58
C SER A 185 -2.58 13.87 9.53
N PHE A 186 -2.29 15.15 9.75
CA PHE A 186 -2.54 16.24 8.80
C PHE A 186 -1.57 16.23 7.61
N TYR A 187 -0.27 16.05 7.87
CA TYR A 187 0.75 15.91 6.82
C TYR A 187 0.66 14.55 6.13
N TYR A 188 0.23 13.50 6.85
CA TYR A 188 0.01 12.17 6.33
C TYR A 188 -0.98 12.15 5.15
N PHE A 189 -2.18 12.71 5.34
CA PHE A 189 -3.18 12.77 4.27
C PHE A 189 -2.66 13.55 3.07
N HIS A 190 -1.98 14.67 3.29
CA HIS A 190 -1.45 15.49 2.21
C HIS A 190 -0.24 14.88 1.52
N LEU A 191 0.71 14.22 2.20
CA LEU A 191 1.80 13.46 1.54
C LEU A 191 1.23 12.28 0.75
N GLN A 192 0.31 11.52 1.34
CA GLN A 192 -0.32 10.36 0.74
C GLN A 192 -1.20 10.72 -0.47
N CYS A 193 -1.78 11.93 -0.48
CA CYS A 193 -2.51 12.47 -1.62
C CYS A 193 -1.58 13.14 -2.65
N SER A 194 -0.55 13.87 -2.22
CA SER A 194 0.31 14.63 -3.13
C SER A 194 1.22 13.74 -3.96
N LEU A 195 1.67 12.65 -3.35
CA LEU A 195 2.17 11.50 -4.07
C LEU A 195 0.93 10.78 -4.58
N ARG A 196 0.56 10.91 -5.86
CA ARG A 196 -0.52 10.13 -6.52
C ARG A 196 -0.28 8.60 -6.48
N GLN A 197 0.55 8.13 -5.56
CA GLN A 197 1.41 6.97 -5.60
C GLN A 197 1.57 6.44 -4.17
N VAL A 198 0.50 5.93 -3.57
CA VAL A 198 0.61 5.07 -2.38
C VAL A 198 1.35 3.74 -2.69
N PHE A 199 1.93 3.60 -3.88
CA PHE A 199 2.62 2.41 -4.34
C PHE A 199 4.07 2.64 -4.82
N ILE A 200 4.60 3.86 -4.82
CA ILE A 200 5.98 4.11 -5.28
C ILE A 200 6.84 4.65 -4.16
N PHE A 201 7.92 3.92 -3.87
CA PHE A 201 9.12 4.45 -3.21
C PHE A 201 9.68 5.56 -4.11
N SER A 202 9.38 6.83 -3.83
CA SER A 202 10.01 7.94 -4.54
C SER A 202 11.25 8.36 -3.77
N ALA A 203 12.41 7.85 -4.17
CA ALA A 203 13.68 8.45 -3.83
C ALA A 203 13.87 9.67 -4.74
N LEU A 204 13.65 10.87 -4.22
CA LEU A 204 13.85 12.11 -4.98
C LEU A 204 15.24 12.67 -4.64
N SER A 205 16.29 11.96 -5.09
CA SER A 205 17.67 12.46 -5.00
C SER A 205 18.02 13.26 -6.25
N ASN A 206 18.54 14.49 -6.06
CA ASN A 206 19.06 15.33 -7.13
C ASN A 206 20.27 14.64 -7.80
N ASN A 207 20.11 14.27 -9.08
CA ASN A 207 21.18 14.03 -10.05
C ASN A 207 22.04 12.76 -9.97
N ARG A 208 21.57 11.62 -9.44
CA ARG A 208 22.28 10.34 -9.71
C ARG A 208 21.43 9.06 -9.80
N LEU A 209 20.13 9.14 -9.59
CA LEU A 209 19.18 8.06 -9.87
C LEU A 209 18.31 8.48 -11.05
N GLU A 210 18.83 8.36 -12.28
CA GLU A 210 18.00 8.40 -13.47
C GLU A 210 16.88 7.36 -13.33
N ARG A 211 15.65 7.81 -13.07
CA ARG A 211 14.39 7.08 -13.26
C ARG A 211 14.40 5.62 -12.81
N LYS A 212 15.08 5.28 -11.71
CA LYS A 212 14.91 3.97 -11.07
C LYS A 212 13.78 4.10 -10.07
N ASN A 213 12.56 3.93 -10.56
CA ASN A 213 11.40 3.67 -9.71
C ASN A 213 11.63 2.30 -9.03
N CYS A 214 12.32 2.27 -7.90
CA CYS A 214 12.39 1.08 -7.06
C CYS A 214 11.03 0.92 -6.37
N TYR A 215 10.12 0.20 -7.01
CA TYR A 215 8.86 -0.21 -6.37
C TYR A 215 9.17 -1.35 -5.40
N LEU A 216 9.10 -1.07 -4.10
CA LEU A 216 8.88 -2.10 -3.08
C LEU A 216 7.38 -2.08 -2.76
N PRO A 217 6.55 -2.94 -3.39
CA PRO A 217 5.14 -3.00 -3.07
C PRO A 217 4.97 -3.56 -1.66
N MET A 218 4.82 -2.69 -0.66
CA MET A 218 4.30 -3.11 0.64
C MET A 218 2.82 -3.40 0.50
N ASN A 219 2.44 -4.58 0.95
CA ASN A 219 1.10 -5.13 0.80
C ASN A 219 0.04 -4.15 1.35
N CYS A 220 -0.62 -3.41 0.45
CA CYS A 220 -1.60 -2.40 0.84
C CYS A 220 -2.92 -3.08 1.20
N GLY A 221 -3.20 -3.27 2.49
CA GLY A 221 -4.51 -3.76 2.93
C GLY A 221 -5.57 -2.68 3.14
N HIS A 222 -5.21 -1.38 3.10
CA HIS A 222 -6.20 -0.30 3.08
C HIS A 222 -6.58 0.18 1.66
N SER A 223 -5.77 -0.15 0.65
CA SER A 223 -6.21 -0.16 -0.75
C SER A 223 -6.85 -1.51 -1.03
N ARG A 224 -8.19 -1.59 -0.95
CA ARG A 224 -8.97 -2.73 -1.46
C ARG A 224 -8.92 -2.87 -2.99
N THR A 225 -7.84 -2.41 -3.60
CA THR A 225 -7.58 -2.31 -5.03
C THR A 225 -6.23 -2.96 -5.30
N ILE A 226 -6.28 -4.08 -6.04
CA ILE A 226 -5.16 -4.74 -6.72
C ILE A 226 -4.30 -5.65 -5.81
N ARG A 227 -4.59 -6.97 -5.83
CA ARG A 227 -3.59 -8.02 -5.55
C ARG A 227 -3.12 -8.59 -6.90
N PRO A 228 -1.95 -8.22 -7.44
CA PRO A 228 -1.32 -9.02 -8.48
C PRO A 228 -0.63 -10.21 -7.82
N ARG A 229 -0.71 -11.37 -8.45
CA ARG A 229 0.07 -12.56 -8.11
C ARG A 229 1.55 -12.22 -8.32
N TRP A 230 2.39 -12.50 -7.33
CA TRP A 230 3.83 -12.18 -7.24
C TRP A 230 4.69 -12.98 -8.22
N GLN A 231 4.52 -12.80 -9.53
CA GLN A 231 5.47 -13.34 -10.50
C GLN A 231 5.64 -12.32 -11.64
N HIS A 232 6.86 -11.80 -11.76
CA HIS A 232 7.39 -10.97 -12.85
C HIS A 232 6.96 -9.49 -12.93
N TRP A 233 7.64 -8.62 -12.18
CA TRP A 233 7.74 -7.19 -12.52
C TRP A 233 9.14 -6.63 -12.19
N THR A 234 10.14 -7.10 -12.92
CA THR A 234 11.26 -6.22 -13.30
C THR A 234 10.99 -5.79 -14.73
N THR A 235 11.24 -4.51 -15.02
CA THR A 235 11.18 -3.82 -16.32
C THR A 235 9.83 -3.25 -16.79
N TRP A 236 9.95 -2.02 -17.31
CA TRP A 236 9.04 -1.30 -18.23
C TRP A 236 7.99 -0.34 -17.63
N PHE A 237 8.49 0.79 -17.12
CA PHE A 237 7.91 2.10 -17.44
C PHE A 237 8.92 2.83 -18.37
N ARG A 238 8.72 2.68 -19.68
CA ARG A 238 9.15 3.65 -20.70
C ARG A 238 7.89 4.11 -21.43
#